data_AF-A0YC20-F1
#
_entry.id   AF-A0YC20-F1
#
_cell.length_a   1.000
_cell.length_b   1.000
_cell.length_c   1.000
_cell.angle_alpha   90.00
_cell.angle_beta   90.00
_cell.angle_gamma   90.00
#
_symmetry.space_group_name_H-M   'P 1'
#
loop_
_entity.id
_entity.type
_entity.pdbx_description
1 polymer ?
#
loop_
_entity_poly.entity_id
_entity_poly.type
_entity_poly.pdbx_seq_one_letter_code
_entity_poly.pdbx_strand_id
1 'polypeptide(L)'
;MITLKNYARNKGWQGDTVGMMTAVSMNSLHIHSTGIEGEQIVVLSTTGIANALRAGGSVGYGLHQEVVREVGTINAGIITSATLSGAAMVETHMIATEARAAVFPQLVIKGAVSDGIATGTGTDSTLVVSGQRSTAVCFTGKHTEFAEQVARLTMASIADSLTSTECAA
;
A
#
# COMPACT_ATOMS: atom_id res chain seq x y z
N MET A 1 12.44 16.64 -21.46
CA MET A 1 11.41 15.63 -21.15
C MET A 1 11.52 15.29 -19.66
N ILE A 2 10.43 15.44 -18.91
CA ILE A 2 10.39 15.04 -17.50
C ILE A 2 10.27 13.51 -17.47
N THR A 3 11.25 12.85 -16.90
CA THR A 3 11.22 11.40 -16.61
C THR A 3 11.57 11.20 -15.14
N LEU A 4 11.08 10.13 -14.52
CA LEU A 4 11.40 9.79 -13.14
C LEU A 4 12.93 9.70 -12.92
N LYS A 5 13.64 9.10 -13.90
CA LYS A 5 15.11 9.00 -13.90
C LYS A 5 15.80 10.36 -13.92
N ASN A 6 15.33 11.29 -14.75
CA ASN A 6 15.90 12.65 -14.82
C ASN A 6 15.57 13.43 -13.54
N TYR A 7 14.36 13.27 -12.99
CA TYR A 7 13.97 13.90 -11.74
C TYR A 7 14.86 13.43 -10.58
N ALA A 8 15.04 12.12 -10.41
CA ALA A 8 15.92 11.55 -9.39
C ALA A 8 17.38 12.04 -9.55
N ARG A 9 17.91 12.02 -10.78
CA ARG A 9 19.26 12.54 -11.07
C ARG A 9 19.42 14.02 -10.70
N ASN A 10 18.44 14.86 -11.04
CA ASN A 10 18.47 16.29 -10.71
C ASN A 10 18.40 16.54 -9.20
N LYS A 11 17.81 15.62 -8.42
CA LYS A 11 17.83 15.64 -6.95
C LYS A 11 19.11 15.07 -6.33
N GLY A 12 20.03 14.54 -7.14
CA GLY A 12 21.24 13.88 -6.67
C GLY A 12 20.99 12.49 -6.08
N TRP A 13 19.81 11.91 -6.28
CA TRP A 13 19.48 10.55 -5.82
C TRP A 13 20.14 9.50 -6.72
N GLN A 14 20.59 8.40 -6.11
CA GLN A 14 21.29 7.30 -6.76
C GLN A 14 20.59 5.97 -6.48
N GLY A 15 20.81 4.97 -7.33
CA GLY A 15 20.22 3.64 -7.21
C GLY A 15 18.91 3.45 -7.98
N ASP A 16 18.25 2.33 -7.72
CA ASP A 16 16.96 2.02 -8.32
C ASP A 16 15.89 3.00 -7.84
N THR A 17 15.09 3.50 -8.78
CA THR A 17 14.05 4.50 -8.50
C THR A 17 12.69 3.94 -8.89
N VAL A 18 11.78 3.89 -7.93
CA VAL A 18 10.37 3.59 -8.15
C VAL A 18 9.56 4.84 -7.84
N GLY A 19 8.56 5.14 -8.67
CA GLY A 19 7.62 6.23 -8.46
C GLY A 19 6.22 5.67 -8.35
N MET A 20 5.47 6.13 -7.35
CA MET A 20 4.05 5.82 -7.20
C MET A 20 3.25 7.08 -7.51
N MET A 21 2.20 6.93 -8.31
CA MET A 21 1.28 8.03 -8.63
C MET A 21 0.09 7.98 -7.68
N THR A 22 -0.33 9.12 -7.15
CA THR A 22 -1.53 9.22 -6.32
C THR A 22 -2.43 10.34 -6.84
N ALA A 23 -3.73 10.06 -6.93
CA ALA A 23 -4.76 11.07 -7.14
C ALA A 23 -5.31 11.61 -5.81
N VAL A 24 -4.83 11.07 -4.68
CA VAL A 24 -5.27 11.41 -3.33
C VAL A 24 -4.40 12.54 -2.80
N SER A 25 -4.99 13.41 -1.97
CA SER A 25 -4.25 14.45 -1.26
C SER A 25 -3.13 13.83 -0.41
N MET A 26 -1.94 14.45 -0.45
CA MET A 26 -0.82 14.07 0.41
C MET A 26 -1.07 14.33 1.90
N ASN A 27 -2.13 15.05 2.26
CA ASN A 27 -2.58 15.15 3.66
C ASN A 27 -3.07 13.80 4.22
N SER A 28 -3.38 12.83 3.35
CA SER A 28 -3.68 11.45 3.74
C SER A 28 -2.42 10.61 3.98
N LEU A 29 -1.21 11.16 3.86
CA LEU A 29 0.03 10.40 4.09
C LEU A 29 0.18 10.08 5.57
N HIS A 30 0.21 8.79 5.90
CA HIS A 30 0.53 8.31 7.25
C HIS A 30 1.67 7.32 7.21
N ILE A 31 2.53 7.39 8.23
CA ILE A 31 3.76 6.59 8.34
C ILE A 31 3.81 5.97 9.73
N HIS A 32 3.92 4.65 9.78
CA HIS A 32 4.16 3.92 11.01
C HIS A 32 5.45 3.12 10.89
N SER A 33 6.12 2.90 12.01
CA SER A 33 7.35 2.12 12.06
C SER A 33 7.45 1.28 13.31
N THR A 34 8.17 0.18 13.23
CA THR A 34 8.53 -0.65 14.39
C THR A 34 9.92 -1.26 14.20
N GLY A 35 10.47 -1.75 15.31
CA GLY A 35 11.71 -2.52 15.32
C GLY A 35 11.45 -3.99 15.65
N ILE A 36 12.07 -4.91 14.91
CA ILE A 36 12.10 -6.35 15.22
C ILE A 36 13.53 -6.85 15.13
N GLU A 37 14.01 -7.56 16.14
CA GLU A 37 15.37 -8.16 16.15
C GLU A 37 16.50 -7.20 15.73
N GLY A 38 16.37 -5.90 16.01
CA GLY A 38 17.34 -4.87 15.61
C GLY A 38 17.20 -4.33 14.17
N GLU A 39 16.27 -4.87 13.39
CA GLU A 39 15.84 -4.37 12.09
C GLU A 39 14.66 -3.41 12.22
N GLN A 40 14.51 -2.49 11.27
CA GLN A 40 13.41 -1.54 11.19
C GLN A 40 12.45 -1.94 10.08
N ILE A 41 11.16 -1.75 10.32
CA ILE A 41 10.10 -1.84 9.32
C ILE A 41 9.33 -0.51 9.37
N VAL A 42 9.15 0.10 8.21
CA VAL A 42 8.38 1.32 8.01
C VAL A 42 7.30 1.03 6.99
N VAL A 43 6.06 1.37 7.32
CA VAL A 43 4.94 1.35 6.37
C VAL A 43 4.40 2.76 6.23
N LEU A 44 4.28 3.22 4.99
CA LEU A 44 3.63 4.46 4.65
C LEU A 44 2.44 4.19 3.72
N SER A 45 1.38 4.98 3.82
CA SER A 45 0.29 4.92 2.86
C SER A 45 -0.36 6.26 2.59
N THR A 46 -0.94 6.38 1.39
CA THR A 46 -1.94 7.40 1.04
C THR A 46 -3.19 6.68 0.58
N THR A 47 -4.35 7.06 1.11
CA THR A 47 -5.59 6.29 0.94
C THR A 47 -6.72 7.19 0.50
N GLY A 48 -7.32 6.88 -0.64
CA GLY A 48 -8.53 7.53 -1.12
C GLY A 48 -9.48 6.50 -1.68
N ILE A 49 -10.70 6.48 -1.17
CA ILE A 49 -11.67 5.39 -1.38
C ILE A 49 -12.92 5.82 -2.16
N ALA A 50 -12.86 6.95 -2.89
CA ALA A 50 -13.97 7.43 -3.71
C ALA A 50 -14.52 6.32 -4.62
N ASN A 51 -13.62 5.54 -5.24
CA ASN A 51 -13.95 4.39 -6.06
C ASN A 51 -13.73 3.06 -5.31
N ALA A 52 -14.15 2.93 -4.05
CA ALA A 52 -14.01 1.69 -3.30
C ALA A 52 -14.64 0.51 -4.07
N LEU A 53 -13.88 -0.58 -4.24
CA LEU A 53 -14.26 -1.74 -5.03
C LEU A 53 -13.97 -3.03 -4.26
N ARG A 54 -14.75 -4.07 -4.58
CA ARG A 54 -14.57 -5.42 -4.03
C ARG A 54 -13.97 -6.34 -5.09
N ALA A 55 -12.90 -7.06 -4.74
CA ALA A 55 -12.37 -8.11 -5.60
C ALA A 55 -13.43 -9.19 -5.86
N GLY A 56 -13.66 -9.51 -7.13
CA GLY A 56 -14.75 -10.41 -7.56
C GLY A 56 -16.15 -9.80 -7.52
N GLY A 57 -16.29 -8.52 -7.16
CA GLY A 57 -17.56 -7.79 -7.24
C GLY A 57 -17.92 -7.39 -8.66
N SER A 58 -19.21 -7.14 -8.90
CA SER A 58 -19.70 -6.63 -10.18
C SER A 58 -19.06 -5.28 -10.51
N VAL A 59 -18.59 -5.13 -11.75
CA VAL A 59 -17.99 -3.89 -12.23
C VAL A 59 -18.90 -3.21 -13.24
N GLY A 60 -18.93 -1.88 -13.21
CA GLY A 60 -19.66 -1.07 -14.20
C GLY A 60 -18.90 -0.89 -15.52
N TYR A 61 -17.70 -1.47 -15.65
CA TYR A 61 -16.81 -1.30 -16.79
C TYR A 61 -16.62 -2.61 -17.55
N GLY A 62 -16.94 -2.59 -18.84
CA GLY A 62 -16.66 -3.71 -19.76
C GLY A 62 -15.24 -3.69 -20.30
N LEU A 63 -14.89 -4.71 -21.10
CA LEU A 63 -13.54 -4.89 -21.69
C LEU A 63 -13.07 -3.73 -22.61
N HIS A 64 -13.96 -2.82 -23.00
CA HIS A 64 -13.70 -1.77 -24.00
C HIS A 64 -14.08 -0.36 -23.53
N GLN A 65 -14.33 -0.15 -22.23
CA GLN A 65 -14.79 1.14 -21.72
C GLN A 65 -13.65 1.97 -21.12
N GLU A 66 -13.50 3.21 -21.59
CA GLU A 66 -12.32 4.06 -21.29
C GLU A 66 -12.52 5.06 -20.13
N VAL A 67 -13.73 5.23 -19.60
CA VAL A 67 -14.04 6.37 -18.71
C VAL A 67 -14.17 5.93 -17.26
N VAL A 68 -13.09 6.06 -16.49
CA VAL A 68 -13.13 5.97 -15.02
C VAL A 68 -13.83 7.22 -14.46
N ARG A 69 -15.00 7.05 -13.83
CA ARG A 69 -15.82 8.17 -13.32
C ARG A 69 -15.29 8.79 -12.02
N GLU A 70 -14.73 7.97 -11.14
CA GLU A 70 -14.18 8.40 -9.86
C GLU A 70 -12.81 7.77 -9.66
N VAL A 71 -11.87 8.57 -9.17
CA VAL A 71 -10.49 8.14 -8.94
C VAL A 71 -10.24 8.06 -7.44
N GLY A 72 -9.81 6.89 -7.01
CA GLY A 72 -9.27 6.62 -5.68
C GLY A 72 -8.16 5.58 -5.82
N THR A 73 -7.20 5.65 -4.91
CA THR A 73 -6.07 4.72 -4.86
C THR A 73 -5.60 4.55 -3.44
N ILE A 74 -5.15 3.35 -3.10
CA ILE A 74 -4.39 3.06 -1.89
C ILE A 74 -2.98 2.71 -2.29
N ASN A 75 -2.06 3.63 -2.03
CA ASN A 75 -0.64 3.40 -2.22
C ASN A 75 -0.03 3.04 -0.88
N ALA A 76 0.62 1.88 -0.78
CA ALA A 76 1.35 1.46 0.41
C ALA A 76 2.83 1.18 0.08
N GLY A 77 3.74 1.78 0.84
CA GLY A 77 5.18 1.51 0.77
C GLY A 77 5.65 0.81 2.04
N ILE A 78 6.27 -0.35 1.90
CA ILE A 78 6.84 -1.13 2.99
C ILE A 78 8.36 -1.14 2.81
N ILE A 79 9.07 -0.58 3.78
CA ILE A 79 10.51 -0.37 3.73
C ILE A 79 11.10 -1.06 4.95
N THR A 80 12.13 -1.88 4.75
CA THR A 80 12.85 -2.50 5.86
C THR A 80 14.35 -2.33 5.73
N SER A 81 15.06 -2.35 6.86
CA SER A 81 16.52 -2.43 6.86
C SER A 81 17.04 -3.86 6.62
N ALA A 82 16.20 -4.88 6.82
CA ALA A 82 16.54 -6.28 6.57
C ALA A 82 16.68 -6.58 5.07
N THR A 83 17.53 -7.55 4.72
CA THR A 83 17.66 -8.04 3.34
C THR A 83 16.62 -9.12 3.09
N LEU A 84 15.70 -8.89 2.16
CA LEU A 84 14.63 -9.82 1.81
C LEU A 84 15.02 -10.69 0.62
N SER A 85 14.76 -11.99 0.71
CA SER A 85 14.77 -12.86 -0.48
C SER A 85 13.62 -12.48 -1.44
N GLY A 86 13.69 -12.94 -2.69
CA GLY A 86 12.57 -12.76 -3.62
C GLY A 86 11.25 -13.37 -3.11
N ALA A 87 11.32 -14.52 -2.42
CA ALA A 87 10.15 -15.15 -1.81
C ALA A 87 9.61 -14.29 -0.66
N ALA A 88 10.48 -13.78 0.21
CA ALA A 88 10.10 -12.86 1.28
C ALA A 88 9.44 -11.59 0.73
N MET A 89 9.94 -10.99 -0.35
CA MET A 89 9.32 -9.82 -0.95
C MET A 89 7.91 -10.09 -1.48
N VAL A 90 7.70 -11.25 -2.13
CA VAL A 90 6.37 -11.66 -2.62
C VAL A 90 5.41 -11.91 -1.46
N GLU A 91 5.84 -12.63 -0.43
CA GLU A 91 5.02 -12.88 0.76
C GLU A 91 4.68 -11.57 1.49
N THR A 92 5.62 -10.64 1.61
CA THR A 92 5.40 -9.31 2.21
C THR A 92 4.33 -8.53 1.44
N HIS A 93 4.38 -8.57 0.09
CA HIS A 93 3.37 -7.95 -0.76
C HIS A 93 1.97 -8.59 -0.57
N MET A 94 1.91 -9.92 -0.43
CA MET A 94 0.66 -10.64 -0.16
C MET A 94 0.09 -10.26 1.22
N ILE A 95 0.92 -10.25 2.26
CA ILE A 95 0.52 -9.87 3.62
C ILE A 95 -0.04 -8.45 3.64
N ALA A 96 0.63 -7.50 2.97
CA ALA A 96 0.16 -6.13 2.86
C ALA A 96 -1.19 -6.02 2.15
N THR A 97 -1.40 -6.82 1.10
CA THR A 97 -2.66 -6.86 0.35
C THR A 97 -3.80 -7.39 1.21
N GLU A 98 -3.56 -8.46 1.97
CA GLU A 98 -4.55 -9.00 2.90
C GLU A 98 -4.85 -8.01 4.03
N ALA A 99 -3.82 -7.41 4.62
CA ALA A 99 -3.94 -6.41 5.68
C ALA A 99 -4.78 -5.21 5.21
N ARG A 100 -4.49 -4.66 4.02
CA ARG A 100 -5.29 -3.61 3.39
C ARG A 100 -6.76 -4.03 3.27
N ALA A 101 -7.02 -5.20 2.68
CA ALA A 101 -8.39 -5.68 2.47
C ALA A 101 -9.15 -5.89 3.79
N ALA A 102 -8.45 -6.31 4.85
CA ALA A 102 -9.05 -6.56 6.16
C ALA A 102 -9.39 -5.29 6.96
N VAL A 103 -8.86 -4.11 6.61
CA VAL A 103 -9.29 -2.82 7.20
C VAL A 103 -10.74 -2.48 6.82
N PHE A 104 -11.13 -2.74 5.57
CA PHE A 104 -12.43 -2.36 5.04
C PHE A 104 -13.64 -2.90 5.82
N PRO A 105 -13.71 -4.20 6.18
CA PRO A 105 -14.81 -4.70 7.01
C PRO A 105 -14.80 -4.12 8.43
N GLN A 106 -13.62 -3.80 8.98
CA GLN A 106 -13.52 -3.18 10.32
C GLN A 106 -14.12 -1.77 10.34
N LEU A 107 -13.95 -1.03 9.24
CA LEU A 107 -14.49 0.32 9.05
C LEU A 107 -15.83 0.35 8.29
N VAL A 108 -16.40 -0.82 7.96
CA VAL A 108 -17.68 -0.97 7.26
C VAL A 108 -17.72 -0.22 5.91
N ILE A 109 -16.59 -0.19 5.19
CA ILE A 109 -16.47 0.50 3.90
C ILE A 109 -17.14 -0.33 2.81
N LYS A 110 -18.19 0.23 2.19
CA LYS A 110 -18.96 -0.42 1.12
C LYS A 110 -18.35 -0.16 -0.25
N GLY A 111 -18.57 -1.09 -1.18
CA GLY A 111 -18.25 -0.87 -2.59
C GLY A 111 -19.12 0.23 -3.20
N ALA A 112 -18.54 1.06 -4.06
CA ALA A 112 -19.24 2.13 -4.75
C ALA A 112 -20.27 1.62 -5.77
N VAL A 113 -20.10 0.39 -6.27
CA VAL A 113 -20.93 -0.21 -7.33
C VAL A 113 -21.56 -1.55 -6.90
N SER A 114 -20.82 -2.38 -6.17
CA SER A 114 -21.26 -3.73 -5.79
C SER A 114 -21.90 -3.75 -4.41
N ASP A 115 -22.93 -4.58 -4.22
CA ASP A 115 -23.44 -4.91 -2.90
C ASP A 115 -22.39 -5.67 -2.09
N GLY A 116 -21.86 -5.04 -1.03
CA GLY A 116 -20.94 -5.65 -0.08
C GLY A 116 -19.79 -4.75 0.38
N ILE A 117 -18.94 -5.31 1.25
CA ILE A 117 -17.74 -4.65 1.76
C ILE A 117 -16.67 -4.63 0.68
N ALA A 118 -16.08 -3.45 0.43
CA ALA A 118 -14.97 -3.30 -0.50
C ALA A 118 -13.69 -3.94 0.08
N THR A 119 -12.69 -4.16 -0.77
CA THR A 119 -11.40 -4.75 -0.36
C THR A 119 -10.20 -3.90 -0.81
N GLY A 120 -10.47 -2.75 -1.42
CA GLY A 120 -9.49 -1.90 -2.07
C GLY A 120 -10.15 -0.89 -3.00
N THR A 121 -9.38 -0.40 -3.96
CA THR A 121 -9.81 0.47 -5.05
C THR A 121 -9.41 -0.11 -6.41
N GLY A 122 -9.67 0.62 -7.50
CA GLY A 122 -9.31 0.19 -8.84
C GLY A 122 -7.81 0.24 -9.19
N THR A 123 -7.00 0.99 -8.44
CA THR A 123 -5.59 1.25 -8.81
C THR A 123 -4.60 1.12 -7.64
N ASP A 124 -4.98 0.37 -6.60
CA ASP A 124 -4.13 0.14 -5.42
C ASP A 124 -2.73 -0.33 -5.82
N SER A 125 -1.71 0.23 -5.18
CA SER A 125 -0.32 -0.09 -5.46
C SER A 125 0.45 -0.38 -4.17
N THR A 126 1.29 -1.41 -4.18
CA THR A 126 2.12 -1.78 -3.03
C THR A 126 3.59 -1.91 -3.45
N LEU A 127 4.45 -1.14 -2.81
CA LEU A 127 5.91 -1.17 -2.97
C LEU A 127 6.55 -1.87 -1.77
N VAL A 128 7.46 -2.80 -2.04
CA VAL A 128 8.32 -3.42 -1.01
C VAL A 128 9.77 -3.05 -1.30
N VAL A 129 10.44 -2.45 -0.32
CA VAL A 129 11.84 -2.04 -0.39
C VAL A 129 12.64 -2.88 0.61
N SER A 130 13.47 -3.77 0.06
CA SER A 130 14.47 -4.52 0.83
C SER A 130 15.62 -3.61 1.23
N GLY A 131 16.11 -3.82 2.45
CA GLY A 131 17.35 -3.22 2.92
C GLY A 131 18.57 -3.98 2.41
N GLN A 132 19.73 -3.58 2.94
CA GLN A 132 21.05 -4.12 2.60
C GLN A 132 21.84 -4.58 3.84
N ARG A 133 21.19 -4.72 5.02
CA ARG A 133 21.86 -5.19 6.24
C ARG A 133 22.08 -6.71 6.22
N SER A 134 22.89 -7.18 7.17
CA SER A 134 23.28 -8.59 7.31
C SER A 134 22.12 -9.54 7.61
N THR A 135 21.02 -9.06 8.17
CA THR A 135 19.88 -9.91 8.51
C THR A 135 19.14 -10.31 7.24
N ALA A 136 19.28 -11.58 6.86
CA ALA A 136 18.65 -12.16 5.69
C ALA A 136 17.31 -12.83 6.05
N VAL A 137 16.21 -12.27 5.55
CA VAL A 137 14.86 -12.80 5.74
C VAL A 137 14.49 -13.62 4.51
N CYS A 138 14.34 -14.94 4.72
CA CYS A 138 14.03 -15.86 3.63
C CYS A 138 12.53 -15.91 3.32
N PHE A 139 11.68 -15.74 4.34
CA PHE A 139 10.22 -15.85 4.26
C PHE A 139 9.55 -14.84 5.20
N THR A 140 8.39 -14.36 4.80
CA THR A 140 7.51 -13.43 5.54
C THR A 140 6.05 -13.88 5.50
N GLY A 141 5.80 -15.20 5.54
CA GLY A 141 4.46 -15.75 5.70
C GLY A 141 3.84 -15.43 7.07
N LYS A 142 2.52 -15.59 7.22
CA LYS A 142 1.73 -15.21 8.43
C LYS A 142 2.23 -15.76 9.77
N HIS A 143 3.03 -16.82 9.76
CA HIS A 143 3.62 -17.41 10.96
C HIS A 143 4.90 -16.70 11.43
N THR A 144 5.34 -15.66 10.71
CA THR A 144 6.53 -14.89 11.03
C THR A 144 6.17 -13.61 11.76
N GLU A 145 7.02 -13.20 12.71
CA GLU A 145 6.89 -11.90 13.38
C GLU A 145 6.97 -10.74 12.37
N PHE A 146 7.80 -10.89 11.32
CA PHE A 146 7.87 -9.91 10.23
C PHE A 146 6.50 -9.66 9.58
N ALA A 147 5.79 -10.73 9.23
CA ALA A 147 4.46 -10.63 8.63
C ALA A 147 3.44 -9.98 9.58
N GLU A 148 3.48 -10.35 10.86
CA GLU A 148 2.61 -9.75 11.87
C GLU A 148 2.81 -8.23 11.91
N GLN A 149 4.06 -7.76 11.98
CA GLN A 149 4.36 -6.35 12.06
C GLN A 149 3.99 -5.61 10.77
N VAL A 150 4.30 -6.16 9.60
CA VAL A 150 3.88 -5.57 8.31
C VAL A 150 2.36 -5.42 8.24
N ALA A 151 1.62 -6.46 8.63
CA ALA A 151 0.16 -6.39 8.63
C ALA A 151 -0.37 -5.32 9.58
N ARG A 152 0.10 -5.30 10.84
CA ARG A 152 -0.32 -4.31 11.85
C ARG A 152 -0.05 -2.87 11.40
N LEU A 153 1.17 -2.60 10.93
CA LEU A 153 1.56 -1.27 10.46
C LEU A 153 0.77 -0.84 9.22
N THR A 154 0.52 -1.77 8.29
CA THR A 154 -0.29 -1.51 7.09
C THR A 154 -1.73 -1.16 7.46
N MET A 155 -2.34 -1.92 8.38
CA MET A 155 -3.70 -1.65 8.84
C MET A 155 -3.81 -0.31 9.54
N ALA A 156 -2.88 0.01 10.45
CA ALA A 156 -2.85 1.28 11.16
C ALA A 156 -2.69 2.46 10.20
N SER A 157 -1.70 2.38 9.30
CA SER A 157 -1.43 3.43 8.31
C SER A 157 -2.65 3.74 7.44
N ILE A 158 -3.34 2.72 6.96
CA ILE A 158 -4.54 2.90 6.12
C ILE A 158 -5.71 3.44 6.93
N ALA A 159 -5.93 2.94 8.15
CA ALA A 159 -7.01 3.43 9.01
C ALA A 159 -6.83 4.91 9.36
N ASP A 160 -5.63 5.34 9.75
CA ASP A 160 -5.33 6.73 10.10
C ASP A 160 -5.37 7.65 8.85
N SER A 161 -4.99 7.12 7.69
CA SER A 161 -5.10 7.79 6.39
C SER A 161 -6.54 8.11 6.01
N LEU A 162 -7.47 7.19 6.30
CA LEU A 162 -8.89 7.39 6.04
C LEU A 162 -9.52 8.43 6.97
N THR A 163 -9.25 8.36 8.27
CA THR A 163 -9.84 9.30 9.26
C THR A 163 -9.39 10.74 9.05
N SER A 164 -8.16 10.95 8.58
CA SER A 164 -7.62 12.29 8.26
C SER A 164 -8.27 12.92 7.02
N THR A 165 -8.89 12.11 6.17
CA THR A 165 -9.55 12.58 4.94
C THR A 165 -10.99 13.04 5.22
N GLU A 166 -11.67 12.45 6.21
CA GLU A 166 -13.03 12.84 6.62
C GLU A 166 -13.06 14.17 7.42
N CYS A 167 -12.01 14.52 8.16
CA CYS A 167 -11.93 15.81 8.85
C CYS A 167 -11.69 17.02 7.93
N ALA A 168 -11.44 16.80 6.64
CA ALA A 168 -11.13 17.85 5.67
C ALA A 168 -12.28 18.14 4.67
N ALA A 169 -13.43 17.50 4.83
CA ALA A 169 -14.66 17.73 4.06
C ALA A 169 -15.70 18.49 4.89
#